data_AF-A0A920KUL0-F1
#
_entry.id   AF-A0A920KUL0-F1
#
_cell.length_a   1.000
_cell.length_b   1.000
_cell.length_c   1.000
_cell.angle_alpha   90.00
_cell.angle_beta   90.00
_cell.angle_gamma   90.00
#
_symmetry.space_group_name_H-M   'P 1'
#
loop_
_entity.id
_entity.type
_entity.pdbx_description
1 polymer ?
#
loop_
_entity_poly.entity_id
_entity_poly.type
_entity_poly.pdbx_seq_one_letter_code
_entity_poly.pdbx_strand_id
1 'polypeptide(L)'
;MTSAVGACWFEATASGWPLSRVLPLPVRISLRSWKTGTESDAARVTGMDRLGEHLRETQIIGSIQSTLYWDQNTRMPSAGATWRGEQLSLLATQLHARQSSTHTPTLCMGLGGVEPADRVR
;
A
#
# COMPACT_ATOMS: atom_id res chain seq x y z
N MET A 1 46.63 -3.96 2.96
CA MET A 1 47.17 -2.59 3.08
C MET A 1 47.53 -2.11 1.69
N THR A 2 46.66 -1.32 1.06
CA THR A 2 46.95 -0.15 0.19
C THR A 2 45.65 0.28 -0.48
N SER A 3 45.40 1.58 -0.39
CA SER A 3 44.25 2.32 -0.91
C SER A 3 44.42 2.59 -2.41
N ALA A 4 43.33 2.72 -3.16
CA ALA A 4 43.10 3.76 -4.19
C ALA A 4 41.93 3.40 -5.11
N VAL A 5 40.82 4.13 -5.03
CA VAL A 5 40.00 4.44 -6.21
C VAL A 5 39.64 5.92 -6.13
N GLY A 6 40.33 6.72 -6.95
CA GLY A 6 40.06 8.14 -7.18
C GLY A 6 38.70 8.34 -7.84
N ALA A 7 37.95 9.35 -7.41
CA ALA A 7 37.87 10.66 -8.05
C ALA A 7 36.71 10.72 -9.08
N CYS A 8 35.49 10.99 -8.59
CA CYS A 8 34.47 11.59 -9.44
C CYS A 8 34.70 13.10 -9.47
N TRP A 9 35.19 13.55 -10.62
CA TRP A 9 35.19 14.93 -11.06
C TRP A 9 33.77 15.52 -11.02
N PHE A 10 33.61 16.71 -10.44
CA PHE A 10 32.50 17.61 -10.77
C PHE A 10 33.10 18.98 -11.08
N GLU A 11 33.10 19.34 -12.37
CA GLU A 11 33.40 20.69 -12.85
C GLU A 11 32.28 21.64 -12.40
N ALA A 12 32.57 22.48 -11.41
CA ALA A 12 31.78 23.68 -11.16
C ALA A 12 32.43 24.86 -11.89
N THR A 13 31.93 25.18 -13.08
CA THR A 13 32.30 26.40 -13.81
C THR A 13 31.94 27.63 -12.96
N ALA A 14 32.96 28.41 -12.67
CA ALA A 14 32.89 29.62 -11.88
C ALA A 14 32.05 30.71 -12.54
N SER A 15 31.14 31.31 -11.78
CA SER A 15 30.77 32.71 -11.97
C SER A 15 30.45 33.39 -10.64
N GLY A 16 31.49 33.99 -10.05
CA GLY A 16 31.46 35.26 -9.30
C GLY A 16 30.71 35.31 -7.98
N TRP A 17 31.40 35.06 -6.86
CA TRP A 17 31.00 35.52 -5.53
C TRP A 17 32.20 36.17 -4.80
N PRO A 18 32.05 37.36 -4.21
CA PRO A 18 33.16 38.11 -3.63
C PRO A 18 33.66 37.49 -2.31
N LEU A 19 34.98 37.53 -2.15
CA LEU A 19 35.73 37.11 -0.98
C LEU A 19 35.37 37.97 0.23
N SER A 20 34.64 37.40 1.20
CA SER A 20 34.82 37.60 2.66
C SER A 20 33.59 37.12 3.44
N ARG A 21 33.53 35.82 3.70
CA ARG A 21 32.80 35.28 4.87
C ARG A 21 33.38 33.92 5.25
N VAL A 22 33.88 33.90 6.48
CA VAL A 22 34.34 32.77 7.28
C VAL A 22 33.51 31.49 7.02
N LEU A 23 34.19 30.41 6.64
CA LEU A 23 33.65 29.04 6.49
C LEU A 23 33.84 28.24 7.81
N PRO A 24 33.14 27.11 8.02
CA PRO A 24 32.11 26.99 9.05
C PRO A 24 32.39 25.92 10.11
N LEU A 25 31.59 25.90 11.18
CA LEU A 25 31.55 24.80 12.15
C LEU A 25 31.18 23.48 11.44
N PRO A 26 31.75 22.32 11.86
CA PRO A 26 31.52 21.06 11.18
C PRO A 26 30.12 20.55 11.51
N VAL A 27 29.16 20.74 10.60
CA VAL A 27 27.91 19.97 10.62
C VAL A 27 28.27 18.55 10.22
N ARG A 28 28.36 17.64 11.19
CA ARG A 28 28.44 16.20 10.93
C ARG A 28 27.10 15.75 10.32
N ILE A 29 27.02 15.76 8.98
CA ILE A 29 25.97 15.04 8.26
C ILE A 29 26.24 13.56 8.48
N SER A 30 25.44 12.95 9.37
CA SER A 30 25.45 11.52 9.60
C SER A 30 24.93 10.82 8.34
N LEU A 31 25.85 10.31 7.52
CA LEU A 31 25.52 9.42 6.41
C LEU A 31 25.11 8.07 7.00
N ARG A 32 23.82 7.95 7.34
CA ARG A 32 23.21 6.67 7.71
C ARG A 32 23.25 5.75 6.49
N SER A 33 24.07 4.70 6.58
CA SER A 33 24.17 3.64 5.56
C SER A 33 22.82 2.93 5.39
N TRP A 34 22.25 2.99 4.18
CA TRP A 34 20.93 2.52 3.77
C TRP A 34 20.87 1.01 3.43
N LYS A 35 21.79 0.20 3.94
CA LYS A 35 22.00 -1.20 3.51
C LYS A 35 20.99 -2.24 4.05
N THR A 36 19.72 -1.89 4.26
CA THR A 36 18.69 -2.85 4.74
C THR A 36 17.42 -2.87 3.88
N GLY A 37 17.54 -2.72 2.55
CA GLY A 37 16.37 -2.56 1.67
C GLY A 37 15.69 -3.85 1.21
N THR A 38 16.41 -4.95 0.98
CA THR A 38 15.87 -6.06 0.17
C THR A 38 14.80 -6.91 0.87
N GLU A 39 14.98 -7.22 2.14
CA GLU A 39 14.07 -8.12 2.87
C GLU A 39 12.78 -7.41 3.32
N SER A 40 12.88 -6.12 3.65
CA SER A 40 11.72 -5.28 3.98
C SER A 40 10.84 -4.99 2.75
N ASP A 41 11.45 -4.82 1.57
CA ASP A 41 10.70 -4.57 0.34
C ASP A 41 10.03 -5.83 -0.20
N ALA A 42 10.67 -7.01 -0.11
CA ALA A 42 10.04 -8.28 -0.48
C ALA A 42 8.80 -8.59 0.40
N ALA A 43 8.87 -8.27 1.69
CA ALA A 43 7.73 -8.39 2.61
C ALA A 43 6.59 -7.42 2.25
N ARG A 44 6.90 -6.18 1.86
CA ARG A 44 5.91 -5.21 1.36
C ARG A 44 5.24 -5.66 0.07
N VAL A 45 6.01 -6.16 -0.89
CA VAL A 45 5.48 -6.69 -2.16
C VAL A 45 4.52 -7.85 -1.89
N THR A 46 4.94 -8.81 -1.07
CA THR A 46 4.07 -9.96 -0.70
C THR A 46 2.80 -9.51 0.02
N GLY A 47 2.88 -8.50 0.89
CA GLY A 47 1.70 -7.93 1.56
C GLY A 47 0.76 -7.20 0.59
N MET A 48 1.29 -6.46 -0.38
CA MET A 48 0.51 -5.79 -1.42
C MET A 48 -0.21 -6.77 -2.32
N ASP A 49 0.46 -7.86 -2.71
CA ASP A 49 -0.14 -8.91 -3.54
C ASP A 49 -1.32 -9.57 -2.81
N ARG A 50 -1.15 -9.88 -1.51
CA ARG A 50 -2.23 -10.44 -0.68
C ARG A 50 -3.41 -9.49 -0.51
N LEU A 51 -3.14 -8.20 -0.33
CA LEU A 51 -4.20 -7.18 -0.26
C LEU A 51 -4.92 -7.06 -1.61
N GLY A 52 -4.15 -7.04 -2.72
CA GLY A 52 -4.68 -6.99 -4.07
C GLY A 52 -5.61 -8.16 -4.36
N GLU A 53 -5.21 -9.38 -4.00
CA GLU A 53 -6.05 -10.57 -4.16
C GLU A 53 -7.33 -10.49 -3.30
N HIS A 54 -7.21 -10.09 -2.04
CA HIS A 54 -8.38 -9.95 -1.16
C HIS A 54 -9.39 -8.93 -1.71
N LEU A 55 -8.91 -7.79 -2.21
CA LEU A 55 -9.76 -6.77 -2.82
C LEU A 55 -10.38 -7.26 -4.13
N ARG A 56 -9.61 -7.97 -4.95
CA ARG A 56 -10.09 -8.55 -6.21
C ARG A 56 -11.23 -9.54 -5.97
N GLU A 57 -11.04 -10.50 -5.07
CA GLU A 57 -12.09 -11.47 -4.71
C GLU A 57 -13.34 -10.77 -4.16
N THR A 58 -13.16 -9.76 -3.31
CA THR A 58 -14.26 -8.96 -2.75
C THR A 58 -15.04 -8.23 -3.85
N GLN A 59 -14.36 -7.66 -4.85
CA GLN A 59 -15.00 -7.04 -6.01
C GLN A 59 -15.77 -8.05 -6.86
N ILE A 60 -15.21 -9.24 -7.08
CA ILE A 60 -15.89 -10.30 -7.85
C ILE A 60 -17.20 -10.70 -7.16
N ILE A 61 -17.19 -10.92 -5.84
CA ILE A 61 -18.39 -11.25 -5.06
C ILE A 61 -19.45 -10.13 -5.22
N GLY A 62 -19.04 -8.86 -5.09
CA GLY A 62 -19.94 -7.73 -5.31
C GLY A 62 -20.54 -7.70 -6.72
N SER A 63 -19.73 -8.00 -7.75
CA SER A 63 -20.20 -8.03 -9.14
C SER A 63 -21.21 -9.14 -9.41
N ILE A 64 -21.05 -10.32 -8.76
CA ILE A 64 -22.00 -11.43 -8.84
C ILE A 64 -23.32 -11.01 -8.19
N GLN A 65 -23.26 -10.40 -7.01
CA GLN A 65 -24.46 -9.88 -6.31
C GLN A 65 -25.22 -8.88 -7.18
N SER A 66 -24.54 -7.92 -7.82
CA SER A 66 -25.16 -6.96 -8.73
C SER A 66 -25.79 -7.63 -9.95
N THR A 67 -25.12 -8.63 -10.53
CA THR A 67 -25.64 -9.37 -11.69
C THR A 67 -26.89 -10.16 -11.35
N LEU A 68 -26.88 -10.87 -10.21
CA LEU A 68 -28.04 -11.63 -9.74
C LEU A 68 -29.21 -10.72 -9.35
N TYR A 69 -28.92 -9.58 -8.74
CA TYR A 69 -29.94 -8.57 -8.44
C TYR A 69 -30.55 -7.99 -9.71
N TRP A 70 -29.74 -7.69 -10.73
CA TRP A 70 -30.27 -7.22 -12.00
C TRP A 70 -31.14 -8.27 -12.69
N ASP A 71 -30.68 -9.52 -12.74
CA ASP A 71 -31.42 -10.63 -13.35
C ASP A 71 -32.76 -10.88 -12.64
N GLN A 72 -32.81 -10.74 -11.30
CA GLN A 72 -34.03 -10.91 -10.52
C GLN A 72 -35.14 -9.94 -10.95
N ASN A 73 -34.76 -8.72 -11.33
CA ASN A 73 -35.70 -7.63 -11.62
C ASN A 73 -36.09 -7.59 -13.11
N THR A 74 -35.36 -8.30 -13.98
CA THR A 74 -35.50 -8.14 -15.43
C THR A 74 -35.93 -9.42 -16.15
N ARG A 75 -35.52 -10.60 -15.67
CA ARG A 75 -35.73 -11.86 -16.41
C ARG A 75 -36.18 -13.03 -15.55
N MET A 76 -36.04 -12.94 -14.24
CA MET A 76 -36.31 -14.07 -13.35
C MET A 76 -37.82 -14.34 -13.23
N PRO A 77 -38.27 -15.60 -13.39
CA PRO A 77 -39.65 -15.98 -13.10
C PRO A 77 -39.95 -15.92 -11.60
N SER A 78 -41.20 -15.62 -11.24
CA SER A 78 -41.64 -15.44 -9.84
C SER A 78 -41.37 -16.66 -8.95
N ALA A 79 -41.45 -17.88 -9.51
CA ALA A 79 -41.16 -19.12 -8.79
C ALA A 79 -39.72 -19.21 -8.26
N GLY A 80 -38.77 -18.45 -8.84
CA GLY A 80 -37.37 -18.41 -8.40
C GLY A 80 -37.08 -17.40 -7.28
N ALA A 81 -38.06 -16.59 -6.86
CA ALA A 81 -37.82 -15.46 -5.97
C ALA A 81 -37.26 -15.87 -4.60
N THR A 82 -37.81 -16.92 -3.99
CA THR A 82 -37.34 -17.41 -2.68
C THR A 82 -35.89 -17.86 -2.74
N TRP A 83 -35.56 -18.72 -3.71
CA TRP A 83 -34.20 -19.22 -3.91
C TRP A 83 -33.20 -18.10 -4.25
N ARG A 84 -33.61 -17.12 -5.06
CA ARG A 84 -32.77 -15.95 -5.37
C ARG A 84 -32.51 -15.10 -4.13
N GLY A 85 -33.50 -14.94 -3.25
CA GLY A 85 -33.33 -14.24 -1.97
C GLY A 85 -32.29 -14.92 -1.08
N GLU A 86 -32.31 -16.25 -1.01
CA GLU A 86 -31.30 -17.03 -0.27
C GLU A 86 -29.89 -16.84 -0.85
N GLN A 87 -29.74 -16.90 -2.18
CA GLN A 87 -28.45 -16.66 -2.84
C GLN A 87 -27.89 -15.26 -2.53
N LEU A 88 -28.73 -14.23 -2.63
CA LEU A 88 -28.30 -12.85 -2.36
C LEU A 88 -27.97 -12.62 -0.89
N SER A 89 -28.72 -13.24 0.03
CA SER A 89 -28.44 -13.18 1.47
C SER A 89 -27.09 -13.84 1.82
N LEU A 90 -26.80 -14.99 1.21
CA LEU A 90 -25.51 -15.67 1.36
C LEU A 90 -24.35 -14.80 0.87
N LEU A 91 -24.47 -14.23 -0.33
CA LEU A 91 -23.45 -13.35 -0.90
C LEU A 91 -23.26 -12.08 -0.06
N ALA A 92 -24.34 -11.46 0.43
CA ALA A 92 -24.26 -10.30 1.31
C ALA A 92 -23.54 -10.61 2.62
N THR A 93 -23.80 -11.78 3.20
CA THR A 93 -23.12 -12.24 4.43
C THR A 93 -21.62 -12.41 4.20
N GLN A 94 -21.24 -13.05 3.09
CA GLN A 94 -19.83 -13.23 2.72
C GLN A 94 -19.14 -11.89 2.44
N LEU A 95 -19.78 -11.01 1.66
CA LEU A 95 -19.25 -9.69 1.33
C LEU A 95 -19.04 -8.86 2.59
N HIS A 96 -20.03 -8.83 3.50
CA HIS A 96 -19.93 -8.16 4.77
C HIS A 96 -18.77 -8.71 5.62
N ALA A 97 -18.63 -10.04 5.73
CA ALA A 97 -17.55 -10.64 6.49
C ALA A 97 -16.15 -10.24 5.96
N ARG A 98 -15.99 -10.14 4.64
CA ARG A 98 -14.71 -9.71 4.02
C ARG A 98 -14.42 -8.22 4.19
N GLN A 99 -15.44 -7.39 4.19
CA GLN A 99 -15.32 -5.95 4.41
C GLN A 99 -15.06 -5.63 5.89
N SER A 100 -15.70 -6.36 6.79
CA SER A 100 -15.58 -6.20 8.25
C SER A 100 -14.39 -6.93 8.85
N SER A 101 -13.66 -7.76 8.08
CA SER A 101 -12.53 -8.52 8.61
C SER A 101 -11.40 -7.60 9.07
N THR A 102 -10.98 -7.75 10.33
CA THR A 102 -9.86 -7.01 10.94
C THR A 102 -8.52 -7.23 10.22
N HIS A 103 -8.44 -8.26 9.38
CA HIS A 103 -7.26 -8.57 8.59
C HIS A 103 -7.01 -7.54 7.47
N THR A 104 -8.05 -6.98 6.85
CA THR A 104 -7.89 -5.99 5.76
C THR A 104 -7.21 -4.70 6.25
N PRO A 105 -7.66 -4.06 7.36
CA PRO A 105 -6.94 -2.93 7.94
C PRO A 105 -5.54 -3.30 8.42
N THR A 106 -5.33 -4.52 8.95
CA THR A 106 -4.03 -4.99 9.42
C THR A 106 -3.04 -5.16 8.27
N LEU A 107 -3.48 -5.64 7.11
CA LEU A 107 -2.66 -5.70 5.90
C LEU A 107 -2.32 -4.28 5.41
N CYS A 108 -3.31 -3.39 5.32
CA CYS A 108 -3.08 -1.99 4.95
C CYS A 108 -2.13 -1.26 5.93
N MET A 109 -2.26 -1.52 7.23
CA MET A 109 -1.45 -0.91 8.30
C MET A 109 -0.03 -1.52 8.36
N GLY A 110 0.14 -2.81 8.07
CA GLY A 110 1.47 -3.42 7.94
C GLY A 110 2.26 -2.91 6.73
N LEU A 111 1.58 -2.32 5.74
CA LEU A 111 2.16 -1.77 4.53
C LEU A 111 2.47 -0.27 4.63
N GLY A 112 1.75 0.45 5.50
CA GLY A 112 2.01 1.84 5.83
C GLY A 112 2.71 1.95 7.18
N GLY A 113 4.00 2.29 7.19
CA GLY A 113 4.69 2.76 8.41
C GLY A 113 4.17 4.13 8.87
N VAL A 114 2.87 4.24 9.10
CA VAL A 114 2.24 5.41 9.71
C VAL A 114 2.18 5.08 11.20
N GLU A 115 3.26 5.42 11.91
CA GLU A 115 3.16 5.64 13.34
C GLU A 115 1.99 6.62 13.57
N PRO A 116 0.98 6.28 14.39
CA PRO A 116 -0.11 7.19 14.68
C PRO A 116 0.49 8.45 15.31
N ALA A 117 0.53 9.54 14.56
CA ALA A 117 1.21 10.79 14.91
C ALA A 117 0.51 11.59 16.03
N ASP A 118 -0.38 10.96 16.79
CA ASP A 118 -1.33 11.59 17.67
C ASP A 118 -1.80 10.61 18.76
N ARG A 119 -0.86 10.16 19.58
CA ARG A 119 -1.15 9.79 20.98
C ARG A 119 -0.71 10.92 21.92
N VAL A 120 -1.19 12.14 21.65
CA VAL A 120 -1.20 13.21 22.65
C VAL A 120 -2.39 12.95 23.55
N ARG A 121 -2.07 12.82 24.84
CA ARG A 121 -2.96 12.62 25.99
C ARG A 121 -4.18 13.55 25.99
#